data_AF-A0A9W8HZU8-F1
#
_entry.id   AF-A0A9W8HZU8-F1
#
_cell.length_a   1.000
_cell.length_b   1.000
_cell.length_c   1.000
_cell.angle_alpha   90.00
_cell.angle_beta   90.00
_cell.angle_gamma   90.00
#
_symmetry.space_group_name_H-M   'P 1'
#
loop_
_entity.id
_entity.type
_entity.pdbx_description
1 polymer ?
#
loop_
_entity_poly.entity_id
_entity_poly.type
_entity_poly.pdbx_seq_one_letter_code
_entity_poly.pdbx_strand_id
1 'polypeptide(L)'
;MAGGKSGGKAAGLSAAPKSRSSKAGIQFPVGRIHRHLRRGNYAQRIAAGAPVYLAAVLEYLTAEILELAGNAARDNKKTRIIPRHLQLAIRNDEELNKLLGNVTIAQGGVLPNIHATLLPQKSKKAGASQDL
;
A
#
# COMPACT_ATOMS: atom_id res chain seq x y z
N MET A 1 -33.57 43.40 -16.21
CA MET A 1 -34.16 42.56 -15.15
C MET A 1 -33.04 42.07 -14.24
N ALA A 2 -33.10 42.56 -13.00
CA ALA A 2 -32.40 42.22 -11.76
C ALA A 2 -31.25 41.19 -11.78
N GLY A 3 -30.09 41.63 -11.28
CA GLY A 3 -29.00 40.76 -10.83
C GLY A 3 -29.40 39.91 -9.63
N GLY A 4 -29.04 38.63 -9.69
CA GLY A 4 -29.12 37.70 -8.57
C GLY A 4 -27.87 37.82 -7.68
N LYS A 5 -28.02 38.48 -6.54
CA LYS A 5 -27.07 38.45 -5.42
C LYS A 5 -26.97 37.01 -4.89
N SER A 6 -25.90 36.28 -5.21
CA SER A 6 -25.48 35.15 -4.37
C SER A 6 -24.62 35.70 -3.23
N GLY A 7 -25.26 35.99 -2.10
CA GLY A 7 -24.59 36.37 -0.85
C GLY A 7 -23.75 35.20 -0.32
N GLY A 8 -22.53 35.07 -0.82
CA GLY A 8 -21.50 34.25 -0.18
C GLY A 8 -21.05 34.96 1.09
N LYS A 9 -21.17 34.28 2.23
CA LYS A 9 -20.79 34.77 3.58
C LYS A 9 -19.56 35.66 3.53
N ALA A 10 -19.75 36.89 4.01
CA ALA A 10 -18.74 37.91 4.15
C ALA A 10 -17.50 37.38 4.88
N ALA A 11 -16.35 37.86 4.42
CA ALA A 11 -15.04 37.67 5.00
C ALA A 11 -15.00 38.20 6.45
N GLY A 12 -15.37 37.36 7.40
CA GLY A 12 -15.08 37.55 8.82
C GLY A 12 -13.91 36.63 9.19
N LEU A 13 -12.74 37.23 9.48
CA LEU A 13 -11.56 36.59 10.09
C LEU A 13 -11.35 35.14 9.63
N SER A 14 -11.16 34.94 8.32
CA SER A 14 -11.16 33.60 7.75
C SER A 14 -9.92 32.83 8.21
N ALA A 15 -10.13 31.87 9.12
CA ALA A 15 -9.16 30.82 9.41
C ALA A 15 -8.60 30.26 8.08
N ALA A 16 -7.30 29.94 8.07
CA ALA A 16 -6.62 29.46 6.87
C ALA A 16 -7.44 28.35 6.17
N PRO A 17 -7.63 28.42 4.85
CA PRO A 17 -8.49 27.48 4.13
C PRO A 17 -8.02 26.04 4.34
N LYS A 18 -8.84 25.23 5.02
CA LYS A 18 -8.52 23.82 5.27
C LYS A 18 -8.48 23.04 3.95
N SER A 19 -7.45 22.21 3.79
CA SER A 19 -7.29 21.35 2.61
C SER A 19 -8.38 20.29 2.57
N ARG A 20 -8.71 19.78 1.36
CA ARG A 20 -9.69 18.69 1.21
C ARG A 20 -9.25 17.40 1.92
N SER A 21 -7.94 17.11 1.94
CA SER A 21 -7.37 15.99 2.70
C SER A 21 -7.62 16.14 4.21
N SER A 22 -7.31 17.32 4.78
CA SER A 22 -7.54 17.60 6.20
C SER A 22 -9.02 17.54 6.58
N LYS A 23 -9.92 18.02 5.71
CA LYS A 23 -11.37 17.91 5.93
C LYS A 23 -11.88 16.46 5.89
N ALA A 24 -11.22 15.59 5.14
CA ALA A 24 -11.58 14.19 5.01
C ALA A 24 -10.88 13.27 6.02
N GLY A 25 -9.89 13.76 6.78
CA GLY A 25 -9.11 12.94 7.71
C GLY A 25 -8.12 12.00 7.02
N ILE A 26 -7.71 12.31 5.79
CA ILE A 26 -6.87 11.47 4.93
C ILE A 26 -5.49 12.12 4.81
N GLN A 27 -4.41 11.35 4.96
CA GLN A 27 -3.02 11.80 4.75
C GLN A 27 -2.71 12.01 3.26
N PHE A 28 -3.26 11.15 2.39
CA PHE A 28 -3.06 11.23 0.94
C PHE A 28 -3.65 12.52 0.32
N PRO A 29 -3.02 13.05 -0.75
CA PRO A 29 -3.37 14.37 -1.29
C PRO A 29 -4.60 14.32 -2.22
N VAL A 30 -5.81 14.44 -1.66
CA VAL A 30 -7.10 14.48 -2.39
C VAL A 30 -7.08 15.50 -3.54
N GLY A 31 -6.47 16.67 -3.31
CA GLY A 31 -6.36 17.72 -4.34
C GLY A 31 -5.56 17.31 -5.56
N ARG A 32 -4.46 16.59 -5.34
CA ARG A 32 -3.58 16.07 -6.40
C ARG A 32 -4.26 14.94 -7.16
N ILE A 33 -4.92 14.02 -6.45
CA ILE A 33 -5.66 12.91 -7.04
C ILE A 33 -6.80 13.43 -7.92
N HIS A 34 -7.55 14.44 -7.48
CA HIS A 34 -8.57 15.08 -8.32
C HIS A 34 -7.98 15.62 -9.63
N ARG A 35 -6.83 16.29 -9.57
CA ARG A 35 -6.15 16.80 -10.77
C ARG A 35 -5.71 15.68 -11.70
N HIS A 36 -5.19 14.57 -11.17
CA HIS A 36 -4.82 13.41 -11.99
C HIS A 36 -6.04 12.75 -12.63
N LEU A 37 -7.16 12.60 -11.92
CA LEU A 37 -8.41 12.09 -12.49
C LEU A 37 -8.93 12.96 -13.64
N ARG A 38 -8.83 14.30 -13.53
CA ARG A 38 -9.24 15.23 -14.59
C ARG A 38 -8.31 15.19 -15.81
N ARG A 39 -7.01 14.97 -15.61
CA ARG A 39 -6.01 14.89 -16.69
C ARG A 39 -5.93 13.52 -17.36
N GLY A 40 -6.38 12.47 -16.67
CA GLY A 40 -6.31 11.09 -17.15
C GLY A 40 -7.41 10.71 -18.15
N ASN A 41 -8.31 11.63 -18.52
CA ASN A 41 -9.37 11.41 -19.51
C ASN A 41 -10.29 10.21 -19.23
N TYR A 42 -10.47 9.84 -17.94
CA TYR A 42 -11.34 8.72 -17.54
C TYR A 42 -12.83 9.00 -17.78
N ALA A 43 -13.24 10.27 -17.67
CA ALA A 43 -14.62 10.72 -17.90
C ALA A 43 -14.66 12.23 -18.16
N GLN A 44 -15.74 12.71 -18.81
CA GLN A 44 -15.94 14.14 -19.07
C GLN A 44 -16.05 14.98 -17.77
N ARG A 45 -16.67 14.41 -16.73
CA ARG A 45 -16.84 15.03 -15.41
C ARG A 45 -16.39 14.08 -14.32
N ILE A 46 -15.78 14.62 -13.28
CA ILE A 46 -15.37 13.88 -12.08
C ILE A 46 -16.18 14.42 -10.90
N ALA A 47 -16.91 13.55 -10.21
CA ALA A 47 -17.70 13.93 -9.04
C ALA A 47 -16.77 14.38 -7.89
N ALA A 48 -17.23 15.31 -7.05
CA ALA A 48 -16.41 15.87 -5.97
C ALA A 48 -15.96 14.81 -4.94
N GLY A 49 -16.75 13.76 -4.72
CA GLY A 49 -16.44 12.66 -3.80
C GLY A 49 -15.48 11.61 -4.35
N ALA A 50 -15.40 11.42 -5.67
CA ALA A 50 -14.52 10.44 -6.30
C ALA A 50 -13.04 10.54 -5.87
N PRO A 51 -12.40 11.72 -5.88
CA PRO A 51 -11.00 11.83 -5.46
C PRO A 51 -10.80 11.63 -3.95
N VAL A 52 -11.84 11.81 -3.13
CA VAL A 52 -11.77 11.53 -1.68
C VAL A 52 -11.76 10.02 -1.47
N TYR A 53 -12.71 9.32 -2.10
CA TYR A 53 -12.81 7.86 -2.02
C TYR A 53 -11.54 7.17 -2.53
N LEU A 54 -11.06 7.57 -3.71
CA LEU A 54 -9.84 7.00 -4.27
C LEU A 54 -8.61 7.30 -3.39
N ALA A 55 -8.52 8.49 -2.79
CA ALA A 55 -7.43 8.80 -1.87
C ALA A 55 -7.43 7.90 -0.64
N ALA A 56 -8.60 7.64 -0.05
CA ALA A 56 -8.74 6.74 1.08
C ALA A 56 -8.33 5.30 0.73
N VAL A 57 -8.76 4.78 -0.42
CA VAL A 57 -8.38 3.43 -0.88
C VAL A 57 -6.87 3.32 -1.12
N LEU A 58 -6.26 4.32 -1.77
CA LEU A 58 -4.82 4.33 -2.00
C LEU A 58 -4.02 4.44 -0.69
N GLU A 59 -4.51 5.22 0.28
CA GLU A 59 -3.92 5.32 1.61
C GLU A 59 -4.01 3.99 2.36
N TYR A 60 -5.17 3.35 2.34
CA TYR A 60 -5.38 2.04 2.96
C TYR A 60 -4.43 0.99 2.40
N LEU A 61 -4.37 0.81 1.07
CA LEU A 61 -3.48 -0.16 0.44
C LEU A 61 -2.00 0.14 0.73
N THR A 62 -1.63 1.42 0.80
CA THR A 62 -0.26 1.81 1.15
C THR A 62 0.06 1.45 2.60
N ALA A 63 -0.87 1.73 3.52
CA ALA A 63 -0.71 1.40 4.93
C ALA A 63 -0.57 -0.12 5.14
N GLU A 64 -1.41 -0.92 4.48
CA GLU A 64 -1.36 -2.39 4.56
C GLU A 64 -0.01 -2.95 4.11
N ILE A 65 0.47 -2.53 2.93
CA ILE A 65 1.77 -2.96 2.41
C ILE A 65 2.92 -2.51 3.34
N LEU A 66 2.86 -1.29 3.89
CA LEU A 66 3.89 -0.77 4.78
C LEU A 66 3.90 -1.46 6.14
N GLU A 67 2.74 -1.84 6.69
CA GLU A 67 2.62 -2.58 7.93
C GLU A 67 3.28 -3.96 7.79
N LEU A 68 2.90 -4.72 6.77
CA LEU A 68 3.47 -6.05 6.51
C LEU A 68 4.96 -5.98 6.17
N ALA A 69 5.39 -5.00 5.36
CA ALA A 69 6.81 -4.81 5.05
C ALA A 69 7.61 -4.32 6.26
N GLY A 70 7.00 -3.56 7.17
CA GLY A 70 7.57 -3.17 8.46
C GLY A 70 7.79 -4.38 9.36
N ASN A 71 6.81 -5.28 9.43
CA ASN A 71 6.94 -6.56 10.14
C ASN A 71 8.05 -7.43 9.55
N ALA A 72 8.08 -7.59 8.23
CA ALA A 72 9.17 -8.30 7.54
C ALA A 72 10.55 -7.67 7.80
N ALA A 73 10.65 -6.34 7.86
CA ALA A 73 11.90 -5.66 8.22
C ALA A 73 12.33 -5.98 9.65
N ARG A 74 11.38 -5.93 10.59
CA ARG A 74 11.59 -6.24 12.02
C ARG A 74 12.06 -7.68 12.22
N ASP A 75 11.44 -8.64 11.53
CA ASP A 75 11.81 -10.06 11.59
C ASP A 75 13.24 -10.30 11.08
N ASN A 76 13.67 -9.50 10.09
CA ASN A 76 15.04 -9.49 9.58
C ASN A 76 16.00 -8.62 10.43
N LYS A 77 15.57 -8.18 11.61
CA LYS A 77 16.33 -7.34 12.55
C LYS A 77 16.81 -6.03 11.90
N LYS A 78 16.00 -5.45 11.02
CA LYS A 78 16.25 -4.16 10.35
C LYS A 78 15.18 -3.14 10.75
N THR A 79 15.58 -1.88 10.81
CA THR A 79 14.68 -0.75 11.09
C THR A 79 14.20 -0.03 9.82
N ARG A 80 14.81 -0.33 8.67
CA ARG A 80 14.50 0.29 7.38
C ARG A 80 13.88 -0.74 6.43
N ILE A 81 12.75 -0.38 5.83
CA ILE A 81 12.14 -1.14 4.75
C ILE A 81 13.02 -1.03 3.50
N ILE A 82 13.31 -2.17 2.88
CA ILE A 82 14.04 -2.29 1.60
C ILE A 82 13.19 -3.11 0.61
N PRO A 83 13.52 -3.15 -0.70
CA PRO A 83 12.73 -3.90 -1.67
C PRO A 83 12.50 -5.38 -1.34
N ARG A 84 13.47 -6.03 -0.68
CA ARG A 84 13.31 -7.39 -0.16
C ARG A 84 12.13 -7.52 0.81
N HIS A 85 11.96 -6.58 1.73
CA HIS A 85 10.86 -6.62 2.71
C HIS A 85 9.50 -6.42 2.03
N LEU A 86 9.42 -5.55 1.02
CA LEU A 86 8.22 -5.39 0.20
C LEU A 86 7.87 -6.69 -0.54
N GLN A 87 8.85 -7.35 -1.14
CA GLN A 87 8.63 -8.62 -1.82
C GLN A 87 8.17 -9.72 -0.85
N LEU A 88 8.79 -9.83 0.32
CA LEU A 88 8.40 -10.81 1.32
C LEU A 88 6.97 -10.56 1.83
N ALA A 89 6.62 -9.31 2.11
CA ALA A 89 5.27 -8.93 2.54
C ALA A 89 4.22 -9.26 1.48
N ILE A 90 4.44 -8.79 0.25
CA ILE A 90 3.47 -8.95 -0.85
C ILE A 90 3.30 -10.41 -1.25
N ARG A 91 4.37 -11.22 -1.27
CA ARG A 91 4.27 -12.62 -1.74
C ARG A 91 3.77 -13.59 -0.68
N ASN A 92 3.89 -13.26 0.61
CA ASN A 92 3.33 -14.09 1.68
C ASN A 92 1.85 -13.77 1.98
N ASP A 93 1.37 -12.61 1.56
CA ASP A 93 -0.04 -12.25 1.68
C ASP A 93 -0.84 -12.64 0.42
N GLU A 94 -1.94 -13.37 0.59
CA GLU A 94 -2.71 -13.93 -0.54
C GLU A 94 -3.35 -12.83 -1.41
N GLU A 95 -3.94 -11.82 -0.77
CA GLU A 95 -4.69 -10.77 -1.46
C GLU A 95 -3.75 -9.82 -2.21
N LEU A 96 -2.63 -9.42 -1.59
CA LEU A 96 -1.60 -8.60 -2.22
C LEU A 96 -0.84 -9.36 -3.29
N ASN A 97 -0.55 -10.65 -3.09
CA ASN A 97 0.08 -11.48 -4.11
C ASN A 97 -0.81 -11.60 -5.35
N LYS A 98 -2.13 -11.74 -5.16
CA LYS A 98 -3.10 -11.73 -6.25
C LYS A 98 -3.20 -10.37 -6.94
N LEU A 99 -3.30 -9.29 -6.17
CA LEU A 99 -3.38 -7.91 -6.68
C LEU A 99 -2.13 -7.54 -7.49
N LEU A 100 -0.95 -7.99 -7.05
CA LEU A 100 0.36 -7.68 -7.63
C LEU A 100 1.02 -8.89 -8.32
N GLY A 101 0.21 -9.84 -8.80
CA GLY A 101 0.68 -11.09 -9.40
C GLY A 101 1.62 -10.88 -10.59
N ASN A 102 1.30 -9.88 -11.42
CA ASN A 102 2.04 -9.55 -12.63
C ASN A 102 3.01 -8.37 -12.45
N VAL A 103 3.28 -7.94 -11.22
CA VAL A 103 4.17 -6.81 -10.93
C VAL A 103 5.54 -7.34 -10.49
N THR A 104 6.61 -6.91 -11.14
CA THR A 104 7.99 -7.22 -10.72
C THR A 104 8.50 -6.16 -9.76
N ILE A 105 8.95 -6.59 -8.57
CA ILE A 105 9.62 -5.72 -7.60
C ILE A 105 11.12 -5.79 -7.84
N ALA A 106 11.69 -4.71 -8.38
CA ALA A 106 13.14 -4.61 -8.56
C ALA A 106 13.87 -4.80 -7.21
N GLN A 107 14.95 -5.59 -7.21
CA GLN A 107 15.72 -5.94 -6.01
C GLN A 107 14.93 -6.69 -4.91
N GLY A 108 13.77 -7.28 -5.24
CA GLY A 108 12.95 -8.03 -4.29
C GLY A 108 13.41 -9.48 -4.03
N GLY A 109 14.04 -10.12 -5.02
CA GLY A 109 14.31 -11.57 -4.99
C GLY A 109 13.02 -12.41 -4.99
N VAL A 110 13.09 -13.64 -4.49
CA VAL A 110 11.96 -14.58 -4.43
C VAL A 110 11.73 -15.15 -3.02
N LEU A 111 10.54 -15.67 -2.73
CA LEU A 111 10.33 -16.41 -1.49
C LEU A 111 11.25 -17.64 -1.46
N PRO A 112 11.96 -17.90 -0.34
CA PRO A 112 12.75 -19.13 -0.20
C PRO A 112 11.82 -20.34 -0.29
N ASN A 113 12.01 -21.18 -1.29
CA ASN A 113 11.26 -22.42 -1.47
C ASN A 113 12.15 -23.46 -2.16
N ILE A 114 12.26 -24.65 -1.58
CA ILE A 114 12.98 -25.78 -2.16
C ILE A 114 11.97 -26.91 -2.30
N HIS A 115 11.75 -27.40 -3.53
CA HIS A 115 10.85 -28.51 -3.75
C HIS A 115 11.37 -29.76 -3.02
N ALA A 116 10.47 -30.53 -2.39
CA ALA A 116 10.84 -31.63 -1.50
C ALA A 116 11.74 -32.70 -2.15
N THR A 117 11.61 -32.89 -3.47
CA THR A 117 12.44 -33.83 -4.25
C THR A 117 13.91 -33.41 -4.36
N LEU A 118 14.21 -32.13 -4.14
CA LEU A 118 15.57 -31.59 -4.19
C LEU A 118 16.28 -31.66 -2.83
N LEU A 119 15.55 -32.04 -1.77
CA LEU A 119 16.15 -32.19 -0.45
C LEU A 119 16.99 -33.47 -0.38
N PRO A 120 18.12 -33.46 0.34
CA PRO A 120 18.89 -34.67 0.58
C PRO A 120 18.01 -35.75 1.21
N GLN A 121 18.07 -36.97 0.66
CA GLN A 121 17.45 -38.14 1.29
C GLN A 121 18.10 -38.32 2.67
N LYS A 122 17.30 -38.31 3.75
CA LYS A 122 17.81 -38.68 5.08
C LYS A 122 18.24 -40.14 5.03
N SER A 123 19.53 -40.43 4.90
CA SER A 123 20.07 -41.73 5.25
C SER A 123 19.83 -41.95 6.75
N LYS A 124 19.12 -43.02 7.12
CA LYS A 124 18.99 -43.44 8.53
C LYS A 124 20.40 -43.48 9.14
N LYS A 125 20.65 -42.70 10.19
CA LYS A 125 21.84 -42.88 11.04
C LYS A 125 21.82 -44.33 11.51
N ALA A 126 22.79 -45.13 11.06
CA ALA A 126 23.04 -46.45 11.63
C ALA A 126 23.26 -46.27 13.14
N GLY A 127 22.61 -47.13 13.93
CA GLY A 127 22.52 -47.02 15.38
C GLY A 127 23.89 -46.85 16.03
N ALA A 128 23.99 -45.87 16.93
CA ALA A 128 25.02 -45.88 17.93
C ALA A 128 24.73 -47.08 18.85
N SER A 129 25.66 -48.02 18.83
CA SER A 129 25.72 -49.23 19.64
C SER A 129 25.39 -48.90 21.10
N GLN A 130 24.49 -49.69 21.68
CA GLN A 130 24.45 -49.90 23.12
C GLN A 130 25.78 -50.55 23.51
N ASP A 131 26.48 -49.96 24.47
CA ASP A 131 27.41 -50.69 25.32
C ASP A 131 27.00 -50.44 26.78
N LEU A 132 26.94 -51.56 27.50
CA LEU A 132 26.55 -51.74 28.90
C LEU A 132 27.56 -51.11 29.86
#